data_AF-K5YR59-F1
#
_entry.id   AF-K5YR59-F1
#
_cell.length_a   1.000
_cell.length_b   1.000
_cell.length_c   1.000
_cell.angle_alpha   90.00
_cell.angle_beta   90.00
_cell.angle_gamma   90.00
#
_symmetry.space_group_name_H-M   'P 1'
#
loop_
_entity.id
_entity.type
_entity.pdbx_description
1 polymer ?
#
loop_
_entity_poly.entity_id
_entity_poly.type
_entity_poly.pdbx_seq_one_letter_code
_entity_poly.pdbx_strand_id
1 'polypeptide(L)'
;MKHVTSYIFLIIAFLLLGVNGAAAQKEECPFTVTDKIDANISYDKENKVLSIEGSGNVTIEGDGTSTGWGIEIEPQSIHFQVTIKNLSIERKGVPLKIKGESNCSITIEGTNRFVSTGSSRTAGIEVKGSLSLRGSGSLTAIGAEGTDGTPGGAGIGGGAYLNIYGGIIHAEGGAGAAGISSGNTSIGGNAFVIAIDGTDDDEVIATTTQIENHTKGLFIRGEQESDGSIVWASSALVGNVALERDAEIPDWAEVTIADNQTFTIAPGVTLTNNGTINNNGTINNEGTLTGNSVKGKLYHRIFFNSNNPEYPANAESYILQDDPLPTDIFTRSGYTFQGWYDDPDGGTKVETATNSQILYAYWKAVPVPEPEPEPDPEPAPTIYYTVTLPFVEGAATDPVAGDYDVESWSTFRFYLTLDTAYSQSQPIVTTDRGETLVPRTSDGAYLVKYVRTDVEIYIDGIEKNNPVANEPIRAADDLPQIWTERSLLCVQTATAEDVRVVTASGSLALTFRSVPGLNRRQLPTGIYIVQVGKTVRKVIVR
;
A
#
# COMPACT_ATOMS: atom_id res chain seq x y z
N MET A 1 31.86 -3.23 -95.66
CA MET A 1 31.52 -3.88 -94.37
C MET A 1 32.42 -3.49 -93.18
N LYS A 2 33.43 -2.60 -93.29
CA LYS A 2 34.27 -2.18 -92.15
C LYS A 2 33.84 -0.90 -91.42
N HIS A 3 32.87 -0.14 -91.93
CA HIS A 3 32.45 1.14 -91.33
C HIS A 3 31.17 1.06 -90.46
N VAL A 4 30.40 -0.02 -90.52
CA VAL A 4 29.15 -0.16 -89.75
C VAL A 4 29.41 -0.69 -88.34
N THR A 5 30.44 -1.53 -88.17
CA THR A 5 30.81 -2.10 -86.87
C THR A 5 31.41 -1.06 -85.91
N SER A 6 32.13 -0.04 -86.42
CA SER A 6 32.74 1.00 -85.57
C SER A 6 31.73 1.99 -84.98
N TYR A 7 30.62 2.26 -85.70
CA TYR A 7 29.55 3.13 -85.19
C TYR A 7 28.69 2.45 -84.13
N ILE A 8 28.49 1.13 -84.23
CA ILE A 8 27.74 0.35 -83.25
C ILE A 8 28.51 0.24 -81.93
N PHE A 9 29.84 0.08 -81.96
CA PHE A 9 30.67 0.12 -80.74
C PHE A 9 30.71 1.50 -80.08
N LEU A 10 30.68 2.59 -80.85
CA LEU A 10 30.65 3.94 -80.30
C LEU A 10 29.29 4.25 -79.62
N ILE A 11 28.18 3.83 -80.23
CA ILE A 11 26.83 4.03 -79.67
C ILE A 11 26.62 3.17 -78.42
N ILE A 12 27.09 1.92 -78.40
CA ILE A 12 27.00 1.05 -77.22
C ILE A 12 27.91 1.56 -76.08
N ALA A 13 29.09 2.11 -76.39
CA ALA A 13 29.95 2.74 -75.39
C ALA A 13 29.32 4.02 -74.80
N PHE A 14 28.67 4.86 -75.61
CA PHE A 14 27.92 6.03 -75.11
C PHE A 14 26.68 5.67 -74.29
N LEU A 15 25.96 4.59 -74.65
CA LEU A 15 24.84 4.06 -73.85
C LEU A 15 25.31 3.45 -72.52
N LEU A 16 26.43 2.72 -72.50
CA LEU A 16 26.99 2.15 -71.25
C LEU A 16 27.64 3.22 -70.36
N LEU A 17 28.30 4.23 -70.93
CA LEU A 17 28.86 5.36 -70.17
C LEU A 17 27.77 6.30 -69.63
N GLY A 18 26.68 6.52 -70.38
CA GLY A 18 25.55 7.34 -69.94
C GLY A 18 24.75 6.72 -68.78
N VAL A 19 24.56 5.39 -68.81
CA VAL A 19 23.85 4.65 -67.74
C VAL A 19 24.73 4.54 -66.48
N ASN A 20 26.03 4.31 -66.61
CA ASN A 20 26.96 4.31 -65.48
C ASN A 20 27.18 5.72 -64.90
N GLY A 21 27.11 6.76 -65.73
CA GLY A 21 27.23 8.16 -65.30
C GLY A 21 26.09 8.58 -64.37
N ALA A 22 24.83 8.29 -64.71
CA ALA A 22 23.68 8.61 -63.86
C ALA A 22 23.65 7.79 -62.55
N ALA A 23 24.05 6.51 -62.59
CA ALA A 23 24.15 5.66 -61.41
C ALA A 23 25.30 6.11 -60.48
N ALA A 24 26.46 6.47 -61.02
CA ALA A 24 27.58 7.01 -60.25
C ALA A 24 27.32 8.45 -59.75
N GLN A 25 26.48 9.24 -60.46
CA GLN A 25 25.97 10.55 -60.03
C GLN A 25 25.11 10.49 -58.78
N LYS A 26 24.27 9.45 -58.68
CA LYS A 26 23.54 9.14 -57.46
C LYS A 26 24.44 8.72 -56.29
N GLU A 27 25.61 8.14 -56.56
CA GLU A 27 26.48 7.53 -55.54
C GLU A 27 27.27 8.54 -54.68
N GLU A 28 27.48 9.77 -55.17
CA GLU A 28 28.18 10.84 -54.42
C GLU A 28 27.26 11.85 -53.71
N CYS A 29 26.00 11.90 -54.10
CA CYS A 29 25.01 12.74 -53.43
C CYS A 29 24.65 12.11 -52.08
N PRO A 30 24.76 12.83 -50.95
CA PRO A 30 24.49 12.26 -49.63
C PRO A 30 22.98 12.10 -49.34
N PHE A 31 22.11 12.58 -50.22
CA PHE A 31 20.67 12.57 -50.00
C PHE A 31 20.02 11.32 -50.59
N THR A 32 19.18 10.68 -49.80
CA THR A 32 18.24 9.66 -50.27
C THR A 32 16.98 10.35 -50.78
N VAL A 33 16.72 10.23 -52.08
CA VAL A 33 15.51 10.79 -52.71
C VAL A 33 14.53 9.66 -53.01
N THR A 34 13.33 9.77 -52.44
CA THR A 34 12.20 8.89 -52.75
C THR A 34 11.14 9.69 -53.50
N ASP A 35 10.97 9.39 -54.78
CA ASP A 35 9.89 9.94 -55.58
C ASP A 35 8.72 8.96 -55.61
N LYS A 36 7.51 9.46 -55.31
CA LYS A 36 6.29 8.67 -55.40
C LYS A 36 5.57 8.88 -56.73
N ILE A 37 5.70 10.06 -57.37
CA ILE A 37 4.96 10.45 -58.59
C ILE A 37 5.70 11.59 -59.33
N ASP A 38 5.98 11.39 -60.63
CA ASP A 38 6.29 12.40 -61.66
C ASP A 38 7.20 13.57 -61.23
N ALA A 39 8.41 13.27 -60.73
CA ALA A 39 9.49 14.25 -60.59
C ALA A 39 10.72 13.88 -61.45
N ASN A 40 11.20 14.87 -62.21
CA ASN A 40 12.51 14.84 -62.85
C ASN A 40 13.58 15.14 -61.81
N ILE A 41 14.43 14.16 -61.52
CA ILE A 41 15.53 14.28 -60.56
C ILE A 41 16.86 14.22 -61.32
N SER A 42 17.72 15.21 -61.07
CA SER A 42 19.08 15.25 -61.64
C SER A 42 20.12 15.64 -60.59
N TYR A 43 21.36 15.20 -60.82
CA TYR A 43 22.47 15.38 -59.89
C TYR A 43 23.66 15.98 -60.65
N ASP A 44 24.02 17.22 -60.32
CA ASP A 44 25.20 17.89 -60.82
C ASP A 44 26.35 17.70 -59.82
N LYS A 45 27.28 16.78 -60.11
CA LYS A 45 28.45 16.53 -59.26
C LYS A 45 29.43 17.70 -59.23
N GLU A 46 29.60 18.38 -60.36
CA GLU A 46 30.62 19.42 -60.51
C GLU A 46 30.27 20.62 -59.63
N ASN A 47 28.98 20.99 -59.64
CA ASN A 47 28.46 22.08 -58.81
C ASN A 47 27.88 21.61 -57.47
N LYS A 48 27.83 20.30 -57.24
CA LYS A 48 27.23 19.62 -56.08
C LYS A 48 25.79 20.07 -55.85
N VAL A 49 24.90 19.82 -56.82
CA VAL A 49 23.50 20.23 -56.75
C VAL A 49 22.58 19.05 -57.06
N LEU A 50 21.60 18.82 -56.19
CA LEU A 50 20.44 17.98 -56.44
C LEU A 50 19.31 18.86 -56.98
N SER A 51 18.87 18.63 -58.21
CA SER A 51 17.77 19.38 -58.83
C SER A 51 16.55 18.49 -58.99
N ILE A 52 15.41 19.00 -58.53
CA ILE A 52 14.12 18.30 -58.52
C ILE A 52 13.08 19.20 -59.18
N GLU A 53 12.49 18.73 -60.26
CA GLU A 53 11.45 19.43 -61.00
C GLU A 53 10.25 18.50 -61.17
N GLY A 54 9.05 18.92 -60.77
CA GLY A 54 7.91 18.00 -60.87
C GLY A 54 6.60 18.53 -60.32
N SER A 55 5.60 17.64 -60.31
CA SER A 55 4.24 17.97 -59.85
C SER A 55 3.69 17.02 -58.78
N GLY A 56 4.39 15.93 -58.45
CA GLY A 56 3.98 14.97 -57.42
C GLY A 56 4.65 15.14 -56.06
N ASN A 57 4.87 14.03 -55.36
CA ASN A 57 5.34 14.01 -53.98
C ASN A 57 6.76 13.44 -53.89
N VAL A 58 7.68 14.22 -53.33
CA VAL A 58 9.09 13.83 -53.20
C VAL A 58 9.52 13.91 -51.74
N THR A 59 10.28 12.91 -51.28
CA THR A 59 10.94 12.95 -49.98
C THR A 59 12.44 13.00 -50.17
N ILE A 60 13.10 13.95 -49.51
CA ILE A 60 14.55 14.13 -49.51
C ILE A 60 15.04 13.92 -48.08
N GLU A 61 15.80 12.85 -47.86
CA GLU A 61 16.30 12.47 -46.55
C GLU A 61 17.83 12.51 -46.53
N GLY A 62 18.39 13.18 -45.52
CA GLY A 62 19.80 13.14 -45.18
C GLY A 62 20.03 12.32 -43.92
N ASP A 63 21.30 12.16 -43.55
CA ASP A 63 21.73 11.49 -42.32
C ASP A 63 22.06 12.48 -41.18
N GLY A 64 21.81 13.77 -41.40
CA GLY A 64 22.16 14.86 -40.48
C GLY A 64 23.60 15.34 -40.57
N THR A 65 24.46 14.70 -41.37
CA THR A 65 25.85 15.15 -41.55
C THR A 65 25.91 16.36 -42.48
N SER A 66 26.78 17.32 -42.15
CA SER A 66 26.92 18.54 -42.94
C SER A 66 27.56 18.24 -44.30
N THR A 67 26.96 18.78 -45.38
CA THR A 67 27.46 18.62 -46.75
C THR A 67 27.51 19.95 -47.49
N GLY A 68 28.41 20.04 -48.48
CA GLY A 68 28.46 21.17 -49.43
C GLY A 68 27.49 21.05 -50.61
N TRP A 69 26.69 19.97 -50.68
CA TRP A 69 25.66 19.80 -51.70
C TRP A 69 24.48 20.75 -51.47
N GLY A 70 23.90 21.28 -52.53
CA GLY A 70 22.72 22.15 -52.47
C GLY A 70 21.53 21.46 -53.13
N ILE A 71 20.34 22.00 -52.90
CA ILE A 71 19.10 21.48 -53.43
C ILE A 71 18.39 22.59 -54.18
N GLU A 72 18.00 22.31 -55.43
CA GLU A 72 17.16 23.17 -56.24
C GLU A 72 15.83 22.47 -56.52
N ILE A 73 14.73 23.17 -56.23
CA ILE A 73 13.38 22.64 -56.37
C ILE A 73 12.59 23.53 -57.31
N GLU A 74 12.02 22.97 -58.36
CA GLU A 74 11.19 23.68 -59.35
C GLU A 74 9.79 23.06 -59.43
N PRO A 75 8.81 23.58 -58.66
CA PRO A 75 7.44 23.09 -58.70
C PRO A 75 6.78 23.41 -60.06
N GLN A 76 6.25 22.39 -60.72
CA GLN A 76 5.46 22.52 -61.94
C GLN A 76 3.95 22.52 -61.68
N SER A 77 3.53 22.41 -60.41
CA SER A 77 2.12 22.39 -59.98
C SER A 77 1.99 22.83 -58.53
N ILE A 78 0.83 23.39 -58.18
CA ILE A 78 0.45 23.70 -56.79
C ILE A 78 0.30 22.45 -55.90
N HIS A 79 0.23 21.27 -56.51
CA HIS A 79 0.15 19.99 -55.80
C HIS A 79 1.52 19.41 -55.45
N PHE A 80 2.61 20.05 -55.88
CA PHE A 80 3.95 19.57 -55.62
C PHE A 80 4.28 19.68 -54.12
N GLN A 81 4.45 18.53 -53.47
CA GLN A 81 4.76 18.44 -52.05
C GLN A 81 6.13 17.80 -51.85
N VAL A 82 6.95 18.46 -51.05
CA VAL A 82 8.27 17.97 -50.70
C VAL A 82 8.32 17.72 -49.21
N THR A 83 8.76 16.53 -48.81
CA THR A 83 9.16 16.27 -47.42
C THR A 83 10.68 16.37 -47.34
N ILE A 84 11.17 17.22 -46.44
CA ILE A 84 12.60 17.24 -46.09
C ILE A 84 12.80 16.61 -44.72
N LYS A 85 13.89 15.85 -44.59
CA LYS A 85 14.20 15.17 -43.33
C LYS A 85 15.70 15.09 -43.10
N ASN A 86 16.14 15.55 -41.92
CA ASN A 86 17.53 15.40 -41.46
C ASN A 86 18.58 15.93 -42.46
N LEU A 87 18.27 17.01 -43.17
CA LEU A 87 19.20 17.63 -44.12
C LEU A 87 20.09 18.63 -43.39
N SER A 88 21.41 18.50 -43.51
CA SER A 88 22.36 19.52 -43.03
C SER A 88 23.25 19.97 -44.18
N ILE A 89 23.06 21.19 -44.65
CA ILE A 89 23.78 21.75 -45.78
C ILE A 89 24.50 23.01 -45.33
N GLU A 90 25.79 23.08 -45.63
CA GLU A 90 26.63 24.25 -45.43
C GLU A 90 27.52 24.45 -46.66
N ARG A 91 27.27 25.52 -47.42
CA ARG A 91 27.95 25.72 -48.70
C ARG A 91 28.12 27.18 -49.07
N LYS A 92 29.02 27.44 -50.00
CA LYS A 92 29.04 28.73 -50.72
C LYS A 92 27.85 28.80 -51.66
N GLY A 93 27.14 29.92 -51.64
CA GLY A 93 25.87 30.09 -52.36
C GLY A 93 24.69 29.53 -51.57
N VAL A 94 23.56 29.32 -52.24
CA VAL A 94 22.28 28.99 -51.60
C VAL A 94 22.17 27.48 -51.33
N PRO A 95 21.98 27.07 -50.05
CA PRO A 95 21.72 25.67 -49.68
C PRO A 95 20.45 25.08 -50.29
N LEU A 96 19.32 25.78 -50.17
CA LEU A 96 18.02 25.36 -50.71
C LEU A 96 17.40 26.48 -51.55
N LYS A 97 17.16 26.21 -52.83
CA LYS A 97 16.60 27.18 -53.77
C LYS A 97 15.28 26.69 -54.34
N ILE A 98 14.21 27.44 -54.12
CA ILE A 98 12.89 27.21 -54.72
C ILE A 98 12.77 28.10 -55.96
N LYS A 99 12.80 27.47 -57.13
CA LYS A 99 12.67 28.08 -58.45
C LYS A 99 11.20 28.16 -58.88
N GLY A 100 10.97 28.74 -60.06
CA GLY A 100 9.65 28.88 -60.67
C GLY A 100 8.74 29.89 -59.95
N GLU A 101 7.55 30.08 -60.52
CA GLU A 101 6.51 30.97 -59.99
C GLU A 101 5.40 30.20 -59.24
N SER A 102 5.36 28.88 -59.38
CA SER A 102 4.37 28.01 -58.73
C SER A 102 4.63 27.88 -57.22
N ASN A 103 3.58 27.59 -56.47
CA ASN A 103 3.66 27.39 -55.02
C ASN A 103 4.37 26.07 -54.70
N CYS A 104 5.39 26.12 -53.84
CA CYS A 104 6.03 24.95 -53.24
C CYS A 104 5.49 24.73 -51.83
N SER A 105 5.12 23.49 -51.48
CA SER A 105 4.80 23.11 -50.10
C SER A 105 5.86 22.15 -49.57
N ILE A 106 6.54 22.54 -48.49
CA ILE A 106 7.53 21.72 -47.79
C ILE A 106 6.98 21.27 -46.45
N THR A 107 6.94 19.96 -46.24
CA THR A 107 6.74 19.33 -44.94
C THR A 107 8.12 19.09 -44.29
N ILE A 108 8.33 19.68 -43.12
CA ILE A 108 9.56 19.59 -42.35
C ILE A 108 9.44 18.43 -41.39
N GLU A 109 10.33 17.45 -41.51
CA GLU A 109 10.51 16.34 -40.58
C GLU A 109 11.96 16.32 -40.07
N GLY A 110 12.20 15.71 -38.91
CA GLY A 110 13.57 15.63 -38.38
C GLY A 110 14.20 17.02 -38.15
N THR A 111 15.52 17.09 -38.09
CA THR A 111 16.25 18.36 -37.87
C THR A 111 16.93 18.79 -39.15
N ASN A 112 16.57 19.94 -39.71
CA ASN A 112 17.13 20.44 -40.96
C ASN A 112 17.91 21.74 -40.71
N ARG A 113 19.05 21.89 -41.36
CA ARG A 113 19.94 23.04 -41.25
C ARG A 113 20.46 23.44 -42.63
N PHE A 114 20.28 24.71 -42.99
CA PHE A 114 20.67 25.29 -44.27
C PHE A 114 21.48 26.56 -44.01
N VAL A 115 22.79 26.50 -44.23
CA VAL A 115 23.71 27.61 -43.97
C VAL A 115 24.40 28.03 -45.25
N SER A 116 24.12 29.25 -45.68
CA SER A 116 24.85 29.88 -46.77
C SER A 116 26.13 30.50 -46.20
N THR A 117 27.26 30.28 -46.86
CA THR A 117 28.56 30.82 -46.46
C THR A 117 29.13 31.71 -47.57
N GLY A 118 29.92 32.72 -47.19
CA GLY A 118 30.59 33.63 -48.11
C GLY A 118 30.15 35.10 -47.93
N SER A 119 30.64 35.96 -48.81
CA SER A 119 30.47 37.42 -48.76
C SER A 119 29.33 37.93 -49.65
N SER A 120 28.30 37.12 -49.89
CA SER A 120 27.25 37.43 -50.87
C SER A 120 25.87 37.49 -50.24
N ARG A 121 24.93 38.19 -50.89
CA ARG A 121 23.50 38.30 -50.50
C ARG A 121 22.70 37.00 -50.67
N THR A 122 23.33 35.85 -50.44
CA THR A 122 22.76 34.53 -50.66
C THR A 122 22.06 34.05 -49.40
N ALA A 123 20.78 33.72 -49.55
CA ALA A 123 19.97 33.27 -48.43
C ALA A 123 20.28 31.82 -48.05
N GLY A 124 20.00 31.45 -46.79
CA GLY A 124 20.00 30.05 -46.36
C GLY A 124 18.94 29.25 -47.14
N ILE A 125 17.77 29.86 -47.35
CA ILE A 125 16.74 29.40 -48.27
C ILE A 125 16.35 30.55 -49.19
N GLU A 126 16.54 30.38 -50.50
CA GLU A 126 16.09 31.34 -51.51
C GLU A 126 14.76 30.87 -52.11
N VAL A 127 13.74 31.71 -52.06
CA VAL A 127 12.43 31.47 -52.67
C VAL A 127 12.25 32.44 -53.84
N LYS A 128 11.87 31.97 -55.02
CA LYS A 128 11.49 32.86 -56.14
C LYS A 128 9.97 33.04 -56.28
N GLY A 129 9.22 31.95 -56.14
CA GLY A 129 7.75 31.95 -56.17
C GLY A 129 7.14 32.11 -54.79
N SER A 130 6.31 31.15 -54.38
CA SER A 130 5.76 31.08 -53.02
C SER A 130 6.20 29.80 -52.31
N LEU A 131 6.41 29.88 -51.00
CA LEU A 131 6.75 28.74 -50.17
C LEU A 131 5.75 28.59 -49.01
N SER A 132 5.27 27.37 -48.79
CA SER A 132 4.53 26.99 -47.59
C SER A 132 5.34 25.99 -46.77
N LEU A 133 5.61 26.31 -45.51
CA LEU A 133 6.28 25.44 -44.55
C LEU A 133 5.25 24.81 -43.61
N ARG A 134 5.34 23.50 -43.42
CA ARG A 134 4.43 22.67 -42.61
C ARG A 134 5.22 21.58 -41.88
N GLY A 135 4.53 20.79 -41.06
CA GLY A 135 5.12 19.70 -40.30
C GLY A 135 5.55 20.13 -38.89
N SER A 136 6.04 19.18 -38.11
CA SER A 136 6.50 19.40 -36.73
C SER A 136 8.02 19.36 -36.59
N GLY A 137 8.74 19.26 -37.71
CA GLY A 137 10.20 19.24 -37.74
C GLY A 137 10.86 20.56 -37.32
N SER A 138 12.19 20.56 -37.23
CA SER A 138 12.99 21.76 -37.01
C SER A 138 13.71 22.16 -38.29
N LEU A 139 13.79 23.46 -38.54
CA LEU A 139 14.45 24.07 -39.69
C LEU A 139 15.26 25.29 -39.25
N THR A 140 16.57 25.21 -39.38
CA THR A 140 17.48 26.34 -39.21
C THR A 140 17.93 26.83 -40.59
N ALA A 141 17.77 28.12 -40.89
CA ALA A 141 18.15 28.74 -42.14
C ALA A 141 18.98 29.99 -41.86
N ILE A 142 20.26 29.97 -42.25
CA ILE A 142 21.21 31.05 -41.98
C ILE A 142 21.71 31.59 -43.31
N GLY A 143 21.52 32.90 -43.50
CA GLY A 143 22.03 33.63 -44.64
C GLY A 143 23.53 33.83 -44.57
N ALA A 144 24.14 34.10 -45.73
CA ALA A 144 25.57 34.39 -45.76
C ALA A 144 25.88 35.66 -44.95
N GLU A 145 26.95 35.62 -44.18
CA GLU A 145 27.37 36.67 -43.24
C GLU A 145 27.47 38.04 -43.89
N GLY A 146 28.03 38.12 -45.11
CA GLY A 146 28.44 39.40 -45.71
C GLY A 146 29.75 39.86 -45.08
N THR A 147 30.76 40.16 -45.90
CA THR A 147 32.06 40.66 -45.42
C THR A 147 32.47 41.89 -46.20
N ASP A 148 33.36 42.71 -45.62
CA ASP A 148 34.02 43.81 -46.34
C ASP A 148 33.05 44.83 -46.97
N GLY A 149 31.97 45.18 -46.26
CA GLY A 149 30.97 46.16 -46.72
C GLY A 149 29.97 45.62 -47.76
N THR A 150 29.96 44.31 -48.01
CA THR A 150 28.90 43.66 -48.80
C THR A 150 27.80 43.16 -47.88
N PRO A 151 26.51 43.50 -48.14
CA PRO A 151 25.41 42.98 -47.33
C PRO A 151 25.35 41.45 -47.40
N GLY A 152 25.01 40.86 -46.26
CA GLY A 152 24.71 39.45 -46.12
C GLY A 152 23.42 39.03 -46.82
N GLY A 153 23.11 37.75 -46.71
CA GLY A 153 21.85 37.16 -47.17
C GLY A 153 20.86 37.00 -46.03
N ALA A 154 19.58 36.90 -46.35
CA ALA A 154 18.55 36.57 -45.37
C ALA A 154 18.63 35.09 -44.95
N GLY A 155 18.12 34.75 -43.75
CA GLY A 155 17.96 33.34 -43.38
C GLY A 155 17.03 32.63 -44.35
N ILE A 156 15.80 33.13 -44.46
CA ILE A 156 14.81 32.76 -45.48
C ILE A 156 14.47 34.00 -46.29
N GLY A 157 14.90 34.01 -47.55
CA GLY A 157 14.83 35.19 -48.40
C GLY A 157 14.16 34.92 -49.75
N GLY A 158 13.55 35.97 -50.29
CA GLY A 158 12.98 35.96 -51.63
C GLY A 158 11.51 35.55 -51.68
N GLY A 159 10.93 35.72 -52.86
CA GLY A 159 9.58 35.27 -53.21
C GLY A 159 8.50 36.31 -52.99
N ALA A 160 7.33 36.02 -53.57
CA ALA A 160 6.13 36.83 -53.39
C ALA A 160 5.41 36.52 -52.06
N TYR A 161 5.44 35.26 -51.61
CA TYR A 161 4.75 34.82 -50.39
C TYR A 161 5.51 33.73 -49.63
N LEU A 162 5.59 33.87 -48.31
CA LEU A 162 6.06 32.83 -47.40
C LEU A 162 4.97 32.54 -46.36
N ASN A 163 4.50 31.29 -46.29
CA ASN A 163 3.51 30.88 -45.31
C ASN A 163 4.11 29.83 -44.37
N ILE A 164 4.12 30.11 -43.07
CA ILE A 164 4.66 29.20 -42.06
C ILE A 164 3.51 28.70 -41.20
N TYR A 165 3.12 27.44 -41.37
CA TYR A 165 1.97 26.84 -40.68
C TYR A 165 2.37 25.90 -39.53
N GLY A 166 3.65 25.50 -39.47
CA GLY A 166 4.16 24.57 -38.48
C GLY A 166 5.67 24.47 -38.50
N GLY A 167 6.20 23.77 -37.51
CA GLY A 167 7.63 23.52 -37.32
C GLY A 167 8.28 24.52 -36.39
N ILE A 168 9.47 24.16 -35.93
CA ILE A 168 10.37 25.03 -35.19
C ILE A 168 11.33 25.67 -36.19
N ILE A 169 11.09 26.92 -36.54
CA ILE A 169 11.85 27.64 -37.56
C ILE A 169 12.80 28.62 -36.88
N HIS A 170 14.08 28.52 -37.20
CA HIS A 170 15.10 29.48 -36.81
C HIS A 170 15.68 30.09 -38.09
N ALA A 171 15.52 31.39 -38.29
CA ALA A 171 15.99 32.09 -39.47
C ALA A 171 16.91 33.25 -39.07
N GLU A 172 18.13 33.26 -39.56
CA GLU A 172 19.15 34.25 -39.20
C GLU A 172 19.71 34.90 -40.46
N GLY A 173 19.68 36.24 -40.51
CA GLY A 173 20.26 37.02 -41.60
C GLY A 173 21.71 37.37 -41.31
N GLY A 174 22.52 37.50 -42.35
CA GLY A 174 23.84 38.12 -42.25
C GLY A 174 23.77 39.65 -42.12
N ALA A 175 24.92 40.31 -42.08
CA ALA A 175 25.05 41.76 -41.93
C ALA A 175 24.12 42.54 -42.88
N GLY A 176 23.28 43.40 -42.32
CA GLY A 176 22.30 44.22 -43.04
C GLY A 176 21.14 43.44 -43.69
N ALA A 177 20.94 42.17 -43.33
CA ALA A 177 19.87 41.34 -43.87
C ALA A 177 18.95 40.80 -42.77
N ALA A 178 17.65 40.74 -43.06
CA ALA A 178 16.66 40.18 -42.16
C ALA A 178 16.81 38.67 -41.99
N GLY A 179 16.40 38.14 -40.84
CA GLY A 179 16.19 36.69 -40.65
C GLY A 179 15.19 36.14 -41.68
N ILE A 180 14.06 36.83 -41.85
CA ILE A 180 13.04 36.50 -42.85
C ILE A 180 12.73 37.72 -43.73
N SER A 181 13.04 37.62 -45.02
CA SER A 181 12.87 38.69 -46.01
C SER A 181 12.03 38.24 -47.21
N SER A 182 10.76 37.88 -46.98
CA SER A 182 9.77 37.63 -48.04
C SER A 182 8.73 38.74 -48.07
N GLY A 183 8.31 39.17 -49.27
CA GLY A 183 7.47 40.36 -49.46
C GLY A 183 6.14 40.32 -48.72
N ASN A 184 5.56 39.12 -48.55
CA ASN A 184 4.31 38.87 -47.82
C ASN A 184 4.46 37.59 -46.97
N THR A 185 4.94 37.74 -45.73
CA THR A 185 5.09 36.60 -44.81
C THR A 185 3.87 36.44 -43.92
N SER A 186 3.35 35.22 -43.83
CA SER A 186 2.24 34.85 -42.95
C SER A 186 2.62 33.72 -41.99
N ILE A 187 2.30 33.89 -40.70
CA ILE A 187 2.48 32.85 -39.67
C ILE A 187 1.09 32.37 -39.22
N GLY A 188 0.93 31.05 -39.18
CA GLY A 188 -0.29 30.37 -38.79
C GLY A 188 -0.03 28.99 -38.18
N GLY A 189 -1.12 28.27 -37.90
CA GLY A 189 -1.06 26.93 -37.30
C GLY A 189 -0.29 26.89 -35.98
N ASN A 190 0.57 25.88 -35.82
CA ASN A 190 1.38 25.68 -34.60
C ASN A 190 2.86 26.06 -34.85
N ALA A 191 3.10 27.00 -35.77
CA ALA A 191 4.44 27.47 -36.05
C ALA A 191 5.09 28.11 -34.82
N PHE A 192 6.34 27.78 -34.58
CA PHE A 192 7.22 28.44 -33.62
C PHE A 192 8.39 29.02 -34.41
N VAL A 193 8.47 30.34 -34.49
CA VAL A 193 9.41 31.04 -35.39
C VAL A 193 10.30 31.96 -34.58
N ILE A 194 11.61 31.76 -34.69
CA ILE A 194 12.63 32.71 -34.25
C ILE A 194 13.26 33.30 -35.51
N ALA A 195 13.20 34.62 -35.65
CA ALA A 195 13.90 35.35 -36.70
C ALA A 195 14.90 36.34 -36.08
N ILE A 196 16.15 36.27 -36.51
CA ILE A 196 17.22 37.17 -36.07
C ILE A 196 17.67 37.96 -37.29
N ASP A 197 17.50 39.27 -37.23
CA ASP A 197 18.04 40.18 -38.23
C ASP A 197 19.54 40.38 -37.96
N GLY A 198 20.35 40.39 -39.02
CA GLY A 198 21.78 40.60 -38.89
C GLY A 198 22.12 42.07 -38.64
N THR A 199 23.38 42.32 -38.31
CA THR A 199 23.86 43.62 -37.80
C THR A 199 23.67 44.80 -38.75
N ASP A 200 23.26 45.93 -38.17
CA ASP A 200 23.26 47.26 -38.77
C ASP A 200 24.70 47.80 -38.83
N ASP A 201 25.51 47.36 -39.80
CA ASP A 201 26.79 48.02 -40.09
C ASP A 201 26.52 49.43 -40.65
N ASP A 202 27.26 50.44 -40.16
CA ASP A 202 27.08 51.90 -40.33
C ASP A 202 26.95 52.43 -41.80
N GLU A 203 27.04 51.58 -42.82
CA GLU A 203 26.90 51.94 -44.24
C GLU A 203 25.78 51.18 -44.99
N VAL A 204 25.11 50.21 -44.35
CA VAL A 204 24.04 49.39 -44.97
C VAL A 204 22.74 49.59 -44.19
N ILE A 205 21.68 50.07 -44.87
CA ILE A 205 20.34 50.07 -44.29
C ILE A 205 19.93 48.61 -44.13
N ALA A 206 19.90 48.11 -42.89
CA ALA A 206 19.48 46.75 -42.63
C ALA A 206 18.02 46.55 -43.02
N THR A 207 17.75 45.38 -43.60
CA THR A 207 16.37 44.95 -43.75
C THR A 207 15.90 44.28 -42.47
N THR A 208 14.70 44.65 -42.02
CA THR A 208 14.08 44.07 -40.84
C THR A 208 13.14 42.94 -41.23
N THR A 209 13.04 41.89 -40.41
CA THR A 209 12.01 40.87 -40.59
C THR A 209 10.62 41.47 -40.56
N GLN A 210 9.82 41.21 -41.61
CA GLN A 210 8.44 41.70 -41.74
C GLN A 210 7.45 40.52 -41.80
N ILE A 211 6.55 40.48 -40.83
CA ILE A 211 5.41 39.55 -40.79
C ILE A 211 4.15 40.34 -41.12
N GLU A 212 3.57 40.09 -42.29
CA GLU A 212 2.39 40.81 -42.77
C GLU A 212 1.12 40.33 -42.06
N ASN A 213 0.98 38.99 -41.89
CA ASN A 213 -0.19 38.39 -41.28
C ASN A 213 0.21 37.35 -40.23
N HIS A 214 -0.08 37.62 -38.96
CA HIS A 214 0.11 36.65 -37.88
C HIS A 214 -1.25 36.19 -37.36
N THR A 215 -1.70 35.04 -37.85
CA THR A 215 -3.05 34.51 -37.58
C THR A 215 -3.06 33.50 -36.43
N LYS A 216 -1.94 32.78 -36.25
CA LYS A 216 -1.72 31.82 -35.17
C LYS A 216 -0.21 31.50 -35.05
N GLY A 217 0.24 30.97 -33.92
CA GLY A 217 1.64 30.55 -33.72
C GLY A 217 2.41 31.51 -32.81
N LEU A 218 3.65 31.14 -32.47
CA LEU A 218 4.58 31.98 -31.72
C LEU A 218 5.65 32.54 -32.66
N PHE A 219 5.87 33.85 -32.59
CA PHE A 219 6.94 34.54 -33.30
C PHE A 219 7.81 35.30 -32.29
N ILE A 220 9.11 35.15 -32.42
CA ILE A 220 10.14 35.87 -31.66
C ILE A 220 11.08 36.50 -32.68
N ARG A 221 11.25 37.82 -32.60
CA ARG A 221 12.23 38.57 -33.39
C ARG A 221 13.35 39.05 -32.48
N GLY A 222 14.58 38.91 -32.92
CA GLY A 222 15.75 39.59 -32.37
C GLY A 222 16.55 40.28 -33.47
N GLU A 223 17.55 41.05 -33.06
CA GLU A 223 18.47 41.76 -33.94
C GLU A 223 19.89 41.64 -33.41
N GLN A 224 20.84 41.27 -34.27
CA GLN A 224 22.22 41.00 -33.88
C GLN A 224 23.04 42.28 -33.85
N GLU A 225 23.71 42.56 -32.75
CA GLU A 225 24.66 43.66 -32.61
C GLU A 225 26.05 43.29 -33.15
N SER A 226 26.90 44.29 -33.36
CA SER A 226 28.27 44.11 -33.86
C SER A 226 29.17 43.24 -32.96
N ASP A 227 28.84 43.07 -31.68
CA ASP A 227 29.53 42.16 -30.76
C ASP A 227 28.96 40.73 -30.77
N GLY A 228 27.97 40.47 -31.62
CA GLY A 228 27.26 39.20 -31.77
C GLY A 228 26.13 38.98 -30.75
N SER A 229 25.92 39.90 -29.81
CA SER A 229 24.77 39.85 -28.90
C SER A 229 23.47 40.10 -29.64
N ILE A 230 22.34 39.66 -29.08
CA ILE A 230 21.02 39.84 -29.69
C ILE A 230 20.20 40.79 -28.82
N VAL A 231 19.67 41.84 -29.44
CA VAL A 231 18.86 42.89 -28.81
C VAL A 231 17.46 42.96 -29.44
N TRP A 232 16.62 43.85 -28.90
CA TRP A 232 15.26 44.14 -29.39
C TRP A 232 14.37 42.91 -29.58
N ALA A 233 14.25 42.11 -28.51
CA ALA A 233 13.31 41.01 -28.47
C ALA A 233 11.87 41.53 -28.53
N SER A 234 11.20 41.33 -29.67
CA SER A 234 9.75 41.42 -29.74
C SER A 234 9.19 40.02 -29.90
N SER A 235 8.14 39.70 -29.14
CA SER A 235 7.42 38.44 -29.30
C SER A 235 5.95 38.70 -29.55
N ALA A 236 5.34 37.81 -30.32
CA ALA A 236 3.91 37.74 -30.51
C ALA A 236 3.49 36.29 -30.41
N LEU A 237 2.57 36.00 -29.50
CA LEU A 237 1.78 34.78 -29.54
C LEU A 237 0.41 35.16 -30.11
N VAL A 238 -0.11 34.38 -31.06
CA VAL A 238 -1.47 34.56 -31.58
C VAL A 238 -2.22 33.24 -31.54
N GLY A 239 -3.45 33.27 -31.00
CA GLY A 239 -4.30 32.09 -30.83
C GLY A 239 -3.76 31.08 -29.82
N ASN A 240 -4.30 29.86 -29.87
CA ASN A 240 -3.92 28.77 -28.98
C ASN A 240 -2.89 27.86 -29.63
N VAL A 241 -1.66 27.87 -29.15
CA VAL A 241 -0.52 27.16 -29.77
C VAL A 241 -0.19 25.92 -28.96
N ALA A 242 0.03 24.80 -29.65
CA ALA A 242 0.56 23.58 -29.05
C ALA A 242 1.94 23.30 -29.64
N LEU A 243 2.95 23.18 -28.77
CA LEU A 243 4.30 22.83 -29.14
C LEU A 243 4.39 21.32 -29.39
N GLU A 244 4.66 20.93 -30.63
CA GLU A 244 4.67 19.52 -31.07
C GLU A 244 6.07 18.89 -31.07
N ARG A 245 7.09 19.67 -30.70
CA ARG A 245 8.48 19.25 -30.69
C ARG A 245 9.30 20.10 -29.75
N ASP A 246 10.39 19.54 -29.23
CA ASP A 246 11.33 20.25 -28.36
C ASP A 246 11.73 21.60 -28.96
N ALA A 247 11.67 22.63 -28.13
CA ALA A 247 12.01 23.99 -28.51
C ALA A 247 12.64 24.74 -27.34
N GLU A 248 13.25 25.87 -27.68
CA GLU A 248 13.94 26.73 -26.74
C GLU A 248 13.43 28.16 -26.87
N ILE A 249 13.15 28.80 -25.73
CA ILE A 249 13.06 30.27 -25.64
C ILE A 249 14.49 30.76 -25.35
N PRO A 250 15.14 31.49 -26.28
CA PRO A 250 16.50 31.99 -26.08
C PRO A 250 16.61 32.91 -24.86
N ASP A 251 17.81 33.03 -24.29
CA ASP A 251 18.08 33.84 -23.09
C ASP A 251 17.80 35.34 -23.25
N TRP A 252 18.05 35.87 -24.43
CA TRP A 252 17.75 37.25 -24.81
C TRP A 252 16.25 37.50 -25.05
N ALA A 253 15.43 36.46 -25.21
CA ALA A 253 14.04 36.60 -25.61
C ALA A 253 13.10 36.86 -24.43
N GLU A 254 12.17 37.79 -24.63
CA GLU A 254 11.03 38.03 -23.74
C GLU A 254 9.72 37.64 -24.44
N VAL A 255 9.06 36.60 -23.94
CA VAL A 255 7.80 36.07 -24.47
C VAL A 255 6.63 36.50 -23.61
N THR A 256 5.65 37.16 -24.21
CA THR A 256 4.39 37.51 -23.52
C THR A 256 3.25 36.61 -23.99
N ILE A 257 2.58 35.97 -23.04
CA ILE A 257 1.33 35.22 -23.26
C ILE A 257 0.19 36.08 -22.70
N ALA A 258 -0.59 36.69 -23.59
CA ALA A 258 -1.65 37.62 -23.22
C ALA A 258 -2.88 36.92 -22.65
N ASP A 259 -3.78 37.70 -22.04
CA ASP A 259 -5.08 37.20 -21.58
C ASP A 259 -5.84 36.48 -22.70
N ASN A 260 -6.55 35.40 -22.36
CA ASN A 260 -7.30 34.54 -23.28
C ASN A 260 -6.44 33.77 -24.31
N GLN A 261 -5.12 33.77 -24.17
CA GLN A 261 -4.23 32.91 -24.96
C GLN A 261 -3.85 31.66 -24.17
N THR A 262 -3.73 30.55 -24.89
CA THR A 262 -3.25 29.28 -24.34
C THR A 262 -2.00 28.81 -25.08
N PHE A 263 -0.97 28.49 -24.31
CA PHE A 263 0.23 27.83 -24.81
C PHE A 263 0.35 26.43 -24.19
N THR A 264 0.36 25.39 -25.02
CA THR A 264 0.45 24.00 -24.56
C THR A 264 1.81 23.42 -24.91
N ILE A 265 2.49 22.83 -23.94
CA ILE A 265 3.65 21.96 -24.15
C ILE A 265 3.11 20.53 -24.26
N ALA A 266 3.17 19.92 -25.44
CA ALA A 266 2.54 18.62 -25.68
C ALA A 266 3.25 17.47 -24.93
N PRO A 267 2.59 16.30 -24.77
CA PRO A 267 3.20 15.13 -24.16
C PRO A 267 4.51 14.71 -24.82
N GLY A 268 5.53 14.42 -24.02
CA GLY A 268 6.85 14.01 -24.49
C GLY A 268 7.69 15.13 -25.11
N VAL A 269 7.21 16.37 -25.10
CA VAL A 269 7.92 17.55 -25.60
C VAL A 269 8.57 18.32 -24.46
N THR A 270 9.77 18.84 -24.69
CA THR A 270 10.51 19.72 -23.78
C THR A 270 10.54 21.15 -24.29
N LEU A 271 10.06 22.09 -23.47
CA LEU A 271 10.38 23.51 -23.64
C LEU A 271 11.51 23.88 -22.67
N THR A 272 12.63 24.33 -23.21
CA THR A 272 13.72 24.93 -22.44
C THR A 272 13.54 26.45 -22.43
N ASN A 273 13.25 27.03 -21.27
CA ASN A 273 13.09 28.48 -21.13
C ASN A 273 14.38 29.11 -20.61
N ASN A 274 15.24 29.60 -21.50
CA ASN A 274 16.44 30.35 -21.10
C ASN A 274 16.14 31.85 -20.94
N GLY A 275 15.08 32.34 -21.57
CA GLY A 275 14.65 33.75 -21.53
C GLY A 275 13.65 34.06 -20.42
N THR A 276 12.78 35.02 -20.71
CA THR A 276 11.70 35.46 -19.82
C THR A 276 10.34 35.15 -20.42
N ILE A 277 9.44 34.55 -19.63
CA ILE A 277 8.03 34.34 -20.01
C ILE A 277 7.13 35.13 -19.06
N ASN A 278 6.42 36.13 -19.60
CA ASN A 278 5.39 36.89 -18.91
C ASN A 278 4.02 36.33 -19.27
N ASN A 279 3.44 35.50 -18.39
CA ASN A 279 2.21 34.81 -18.69
C ASN A 279 1.00 35.41 -17.95
N ASN A 280 0.17 36.15 -18.68
CA ASN A 280 -1.15 36.60 -18.23
C ASN A 280 -2.27 35.65 -18.69
N GLY A 281 -2.02 34.87 -19.74
CA GLY A 281 -2.90 33.81 -20.23
C GLY A 281 -2.78 32.50 -19.43
N THR A 282 -2.74 31.39 -20.17
CA THR A 282 -2.66 30.03 -19.60
C THR A 282 -1.55 29.24 -20.28
N ILE A 283 -0.67 28.61 -19.49
CA ILE A 283 0.23 27.57 -19.99
C ILE A 283 -0.27 26.22 -19.50
N ASN A 284 -0.48 25.29 -20.44
CA ASN A 284 -0.78 23.90 -20.14
C ASN A 284 0.48 23.06 -20.39
N ASN A 285 1.13 22.62 -19.32
CA ASN A 285 2.29 21.76 -19.40
C ASN A 285 1.86 20.29 -19.33
N GLU A 286 1.88 19.63 -20.49
CA GLU A 286 1.66 18.18 -20.62
C GLU A 286 2.97 17.41 -20.88
N GLY A 287 4.08 18.13 -21.04
CA GLY A 287 5.42 17.60 -21.26
C GLY A 287 6.38 18.05 -20.17
N THR A 288 7.53 18.58 -20.59
CA THR A 288 8.58 19.06 -19.70
C THR A 288 8.84 20.54 -19.93
N LEU A 289 8.89 21.32 -18.84
CA LEU A 289 9.31 22.72 -18.85
C LEU A 289 10.53 22.84 -17.94
N THR A 290 11.64 23.35 -18.48
CA THR A 290 12.91 23.53 -17.75
C THR A 290 13.48 24.93 -17.96
N GLY A 291 14.49 25.29 -17.17
CA GLY A 291 15.14 26.60 -17.23
C GLY A 291 14.51 27.59 -16.24
N ASN A 292 14.41 28.85 -16.66
CA ASN A 292 13.88 29.94 -15.86
C ASN A 292 12.41 29.72 -15.52
N SER A 293 12.04 30.05 -14.28
CA SER A 293 10.66 29.96 -13.81
C SER A 293 9.72 30.86 -14.61
N VAL A 294 8.49 30.41 -14.79
CA VAL A 294 7.44 31.20 -15.44
C VAL A 294 6.63 31.95 -14.40
N LYS A 295 6.34 33.22 -14.66
CA LYS A 295 5.42 34.00 -13.83
C LYS A 295 4.01 33.88 -14.40
N GLY A 296 3.03 33.55 -13.57
CA GLY A 296 1.61 33.51 -13.96
C GLY A 296 1.01 32.11 -13.90
N LYS A 297 -0.06 31.87 -14.68
CA LYS A 297 -0.82 30.62 -14.62
C LYS A 297 -0.16 29.50 -15.42
N LEU A 298 0.64 28.67 -14.74
CA LEU A 298 1.17 27.43 -15.28
C LEU A 298 0.39 26.25 -14.71
N TYR A 299 -0.25 25.45 -15.56
CA TYR A 299 -0.93 24.22 -15.16
C TYR A 299 -0.11 23.00 -15.53
N HIS A 300 0.00 22.04 -14.62
CA HIS A 300 0.59 20.74 -14.89
C HIS A 300 -0.51 19.71 -15.10
N ARG A 301 -0.38 18.93 -16.17
CA ARG A 301 -1.25 17.77 -16.41
C ARG A 301 -0.82 16.64 -15.48
N ILE A 302 -1.70 16.25 -14.55
CA ILE A 302 -1.47 15.19 -13.58
C ILE A 302 -2.39 14.02 -13.88
N PHE A 303 -1.80 12.83 -14.02
CA PHE A 303 -2.54 11.57 -14.12
C PHE A 303 -2.59 10.91 -12.75
N PHE A 304 -3.78 10.70 -12.23
CA PHE A 304 -4.01 10.04 -10.95
C PHE A 304 -4.37 8.59 -11.17
N ASN A 305 -3.59 7.69 -10.61
CA ASN A 305 -3.83 6.25 -10.62
C ASN A 305 -4.32 5.79 -9.23
N SER A 306 -5.45 5.08 -9.19
CA SER A 306 -6.04 4.63 -7.91
C SER A 306 -5.18 3.64 -7.16
N ASN A 307 -4.18 3.03 -7.82
CA ASN A 307 -3.28 2.02 -7.28
C ASN A 307 -4.03 0.93 -6.49
N ASN A 308 -5.22 0.59 -6.97
CA ASN A 308 -6.07 -0.44 -6.39
C ASN A 308 -6.06 -1.66 -7.33
N PRO A 309 -5.38 -2.76 -6.98
CA PRO A 309 -5.29 -3.92 -7.86
C PRO A 309 -6.63 -4.62 -8.08
N GLU A 310 -7.58 -4.46 -7.14
CA GLU A 310 -8.91 -5.08 -7.23
C GLU A 310 -9.84 -4.31 -8.18
N TYR A 311 -9.76 -2.97 -8.14
CA TYR A 311 -10.58 -2.07 -8.96
C TYR A 311 -9.72 -0.89 -9.46
N PRO A 312 -8.89 -1.11 -10.49
CA PRO A 312 -8.02 -0.07 -11.02
C PRO A 312 -8.86 1.04 -11.67
N ALA A 313 -8.50 2.29 -11.38
CA ALA A 313 -9.13 3.47 -11.94
C ALA A 313 -8.06 4.55 -12.17
N ASN A 314 -8.27 5.37 -13.20
CA ASN A 314 -7.41 6.50 -13.52
C ASN A 314 -8.27 7.76 -13.68
N ALA A 315 -7.72 8.91 -13.32
CA ALA A 315 -8.30 10.22 -13.52
C ALA A 315 -7.21 11.19 -14.00
N GLU A 316 -7.62 12.32 -14.55
CA GLU A 316 -6.73 13.33 -15.10
C GLU A 316 -7.23 14.71 -14.68
N SER A 317 -6.30 15.61 -14.37
CA SER A 317 -6.60 17.00 -14.09
C SER A 317 -5.45 17.93 -14.49
N TYR A 318 -5.78 19.19 -14.75
CA TYR A 318 -4.82 20.29 -14.88
C TYR A 318 -4.79 21.05 -13.56
N ILE A 319 -3.68 20.98 -12.86
CA ILE A 319 -3.51 21.60 -11.53
C ILE A 319 -2.53 22.75 -11.67
N LEU A 320 -2.89 23.90 -11.12
CA LEU A 320 -2.03 25.09 -11.14
C LEU A 320 -0.73 24.80 -10.39
N GLN A 321 0.37 25.37 -10.86
CA GLN A 321 1.68 25.20 -10.25
C GLN A 321 1.62 25.56 -8.76
N ASP A 322 2.20 24.69 -7.94
CA ASP A 322 2.28 24.77 -6.48
C ASP A 322 0.92 24.65 -5.74
N ASP A 323 -0.20 24.47 -6.45
CA ASP A 323 -1.49 24.17 -5.80
C ASP A 323 -1.49 22.75 -5.21
N PRO A 324 -2.23 22.54 -4.10
CA PRO A 324 -2.35 21.24 -3.46
C PRO A 324 -3.09 20.24 -4.34
N LEU A 325 -2.64 18.98 -4.29
CA LEU A 325 -3.30 17.89 -5.00
C LEU A 325 -4.65 17.54 -4.32
N PRO A 326 -5.72 17.28 -5.10
CA PRO A 326 -7.02 16.86 -4.57
C PRO A 326 -6.93 15.49 -3.87
N THR A 327 -7.66 15.33 -2.76
CA THR A 327 -7.58 14.10 -1.93
C THR A 327 -8.78 13.17 -2.07
N ASP A 328 -9.81 13.59 -2.80
CA ASP A 328 -11.13 12.93 -2.91
C ASP A 328 -11.42 12.40 -4.32
N ILE A 329 -10.38 12.20 -5.15
CA ILE A 329 -10.52 11.63 -6.49
C ILE A 329 -11.02 10.17 -6.44
N PHE A 330 -10.51 9.38 -5.50
CA PHE A 330 -10.85 7.96 -5.38
C PHE A 330 -11.25 7.61 -3.95
N THR A 331 -12.02 6.52 -3.81
CA THR A 331 -12.36 5.91 -2.53
C THR A 331 -12.09 4.41 -2.58
N ARG A 332 -11.53 3.84 -1.51
CA ARG A 332 -11.29 2.39 -1.37
C ARG A 332 -11.90 1.87 -0.07
N SER A 333 -12.95 1.08 -0.18
CA SER A 333 -13.66 0.54 0.99
C SER A 333 -12.73 -0.24 1.92
N GLY A 334 -12.78 0.05 3.22
CA GLY A 334 -11.89 -0.56 4.22
C GLY A 334 -10.47 0.01 4.26
N TYR A 335 -10.18 1.09 3.53
CA TYR A 335 -8.86 1.75 3.52
C TYR A 335 -9.00 3.27 3.69
N THR A 336 -7.96 3.89 4.25
CA THR A 336 -7.80 5.35 4.36
C THR A 336 -6.74 5.82 3.36
N PHE A 337 -7.08 6.82 2.56
CA PHE A 337 -6.14 7.48 1.64
C PHE A 337 -5.00 8.15 2.42
N GLN A 338 -3.75 7.88 2.04
CA GLN A 338 -2.55 8.40 2.70
C GLN A 338 -1.86 9.52 1.92
N GLY A 339 -2.21 9.70 0.63
CA GLY A 339 -1.60 10.68 -0.24
C GLY A 339 -1.26 10.11 -1.62
N TRP A 340 -0.69 10.99 -2.44
CA TRP A 340 -0.19 10.69 -3.78
C TRP A 340 1.31 10.46 -3.76
N TYR A 341 1.79 9.51 -4.55
CA TYR A 341 3.20 9.12 -4.62
C TYR A 341 3.65 9.03 -6.09
N ASP A 342 4.92 9.31 -6.35
CA ASP A 342 5.52 9.27 -7.69
C ASP A 342 5.81 7.85 -8.22
N ASP A 343 5.71 6.85 -7.35
CA ASP A 343 5.93 5.43 -7.66
C ASP A 343 4.80 4.56 -7.06
N PRO A 344 4.33 3.51 -7.79
CA PRO A 344 3.26 2.64 -7.32
C PRO A 344 3.58 1.90 -6.00
N ASP A 345 4.85 1.64 -5.70
CA ASP A 345 5.30 0.86 -4.53
C ASP A 345 5.69 1.74 -3.33
N GLY A 346 5.23 3.00 -3.32
CA GLY A 346 5.38 3.91 -2.18
C GLY A 346 6.66 4.75 -2.21
N GLY A 347 6.94 5.37 -3.35
CA GLY A 347 8.07 6.29 -3.58
C GLY A 347 8.03 7.57 -2.75
N THR A 348 8.28 8.72 -3.38
CA THR A 348 8.20 10.03 -2.71
C THR A 348 6.75 10.50 -2.68
N LYS A 349 6.30 10.94 -1.49
CA LYS A 349 4.99 11.58 -1.35
C LYS A 349 4.99 12.93 -2.06
N VAL A 350 3.99 13.16 -2.90
CA VAL A 350 3.77 14.43 -3.62
C VAL A 350 2.54 15.11 -3.04
N GLU A 351 2.67 16.40 -2.69
CA GLU A 351 1.60 17.17 -2.05
C GLU A 351 1.08 18.31 -2.94
N THR A 352 1.92 18.84 -3.84
CA THR A 352 1.60 19.94 -4.75
C THR A 352 2.01 19.61 -6.19
N ALA A 353 1.41 20.30 -7.16
CA ALA A 353 1.73 20.12 -8.57
C ALA A 353 2.96 20.95 -8.99
N THR A 354 4.10 20.30 -9.20
CA THR A 354 5.36 20.96 -9.62
C THR A 354 5.79 20.64 -11.06
N ASN A 355 5.27 19.55 -11.62
CA ASN A 355 5.57 19.06 -12.97
C ASN A 355 4.43 18.15 -13.45
N SER A 356 4.33 17.95 -14.77
CA SER A 356 3.44 16.92 -15.32
C SER A 356 3.99 15.53 -14.99
N GLN A 357 3.13 14.66 -14.46
CA GLN A 357 3.52 13.32 -14.01
C GLN A 357 2.31 12.41 -13.76
N ILE A 358 2.61 11.14 -13.55
CA ILE A 358 1.66 10.14 -13.05
C ILE A 358 1.88 10.00 -11.54
N LEU A 359 0.79 10.01 -10.78
CA LEU A 359 0.80 9.83 -9.34
C LEU A 359 -0.08 8.65 -8.93
N TYR A 360 0.34 7.93 -7.90
CA TYR A 360 -0.29 6.72 -7.41
C TYR A 360 -0.85 6.96 -6.01
N ALA A 361 -2.12 6.60 -5.81
CA ALA A 361 -2.75 6.69 -4.50
C ALA A 361 -2.11 5.66 -3.55
N TYR A 362 -1.82 6.06 -2.32
CA TYR A 362 -1.39 5.13 -1.28
C TYR A 362 -2.50 4.94 -0.25
N TRP A 363 -2.70 3.70 0.20
CA TRP A 363 -3.84 3.31 1.01
C TRP A 363 -3.38 2.57 2.26
N LYS A 364 -3.93 2.92 3.42
CA LYS A 364 -3.73 2.21 4.67
C LYS A 364 -5.02 1.48 5.06
N ALA A 365 -4.95 0.17 5.29
CA ALA A 365 -6.13 -0.57 5.74
C ALA A 365 -6.66 0.01 7.06
N VAL A 366 -7.98 0.25 7.10
CA VAL A 366 -8.67 0.58 8.34
C VAL A 366 -8.70 -0.69 9.19
N PRO A 367 -8.16 -0.69 10.41
CA PRO A 367 -8.21 -1.87 11.28
C PRO A 367 -9.66 -2.30 11.45
N VAL A 368 -9.97 -3.55 11.12
CA VAL A 368 -11.24 -4.15 11.53
C VAL A 368 -11.19 -4.23 13.06
N PRO A 369 -12.16 -3.66 13.80
CA PRO A 369 -12.19 -3.82 15.25
C PRO A 369 -12.22 -5.31 15.57
N GLU A 370 -11.34 -5.75 16.48
CA GLU A 370 -11.37 -7.13 16.96
C GLU A 370 -12.77 -7.43 17.50
N PRO A 371 -13.37 -8.59 17.15
CA PRO A 371 -14.68 -8.95 17.71
C PRO A 371 -14.56 -9.02 19.22
N GLU A 372 -15.49 -8.35 19.92
CA GLU A 372 -15.60 -8.51 21.38
C GLU A 372 -15.76 -10.01 21.70
N PRO A 373 -15.05 -10.54 22.72
CA PRO A 373 -15.19 -11.94 23.09
C PRO A 373 -16.65 -12.23 23.46
N GLU A 374 -17.24 -13.28 22.89
CA GLU A 374 -18.60 -13.69 23.21
C GLU A 374 -18.74 -14.00 24.72
N PRO A 375 -19.87 -13.65 25.36
CA PRO A 375 -20.10 -13.97 26.77
C PRO A 375 -20.19 -15.49 26.97
N ASP A 376 -19.51 -16.01 27.99
CA ASP A 376 -19.55 -17.42 28.39
C ASP A 376 -21.00 -17.91 28.63
N PRO A 377 -21.34 -19.17 28.25
CA PRO A 377 -22.67 -19.72 28.50
C PRO A 377 -22.95 -19.88 30.01
N GLU A 378 -24.12 -19.42 30.46
CA GLU A 378 -24.58 -19.63 31.85
C GLU A 378 -24.71 -21.14 32.19
N PRO A 379 -24.27 -21.59 33.38
CA PRO A 379 -24.38 -22.98 33.77
C PRO A 379 -25.85 -23.38 34.01
N ALA A 380 -26.22 -24.61 33.60
CA ALA A 380 -27.54 -25.18 33.81
C ALA A 380 -27.90 -25.30 35.32
N PRO A 381 -29.18 -25.16 35.71
CA PRO A 381 -29.56 -25.26 37.12
C PRO A 381 -29.34 -26.69 37.65
N THR A 382 -28.54 -26.82 38.71
CA THR A 382 -28.42 -28.05 39.52
C THR A 382 -29.70 -28.30 40.31
N ILE A 383 -30.27 -29.50 40.17
CA ILE A 383 -31.49 -29.96 40.86
C ILE A 383 -31.08 -30.62 42.19
N TYR A 384 -31.77 -30.28 43.29
CA TYR A 384 -31.56 -30.86 44.62
C TYR A 384 -32.83 -31.59 45.11
N TYR A 385 -32.65 -32.59 45.96
CA TYR A 385 -33.69 -33.34 46.66
C TYR A 385 -33.36 -33.42 48.16
N THR A 386 -34.38 -33.54 48.99
CA THR A 386 -34.24 -33.54 50.46
C THR A 386 -34.04 -34.96 51.00
N VAL A 387 -33.01 -35.17 51.82
CA VAL A 387 -32.88 -36.38 52.63
C VAL A 387 -33.13 -36.04 54.10
N THR A 388 -34.13 -36.68 54.71
CA THR A 388 -34.55 -36.44 56.09
C THR A 388 -33.99 -37.51 57.02
N LEU A 389 -33.19 -37.09 58.00
CA LEU A 389 -32.71 -37.93 59.09
C LEU A 389 -33.60 -37.80 60.33
N PRO A 390 -34.11 -38.90 60.90
CA PRO A 390 -35.01 -38.86 62.03
C PRO A 390 -34.24 -38.59 63.33
N PHE A 391 -34.87 -37.89 64.27
CA PHE A 391 -34.42 -37.88 65.65
C PHE A 391 -34.88 -39.17 66.34
N VAL A 392 -33.94 -39.92 66.91
CA VAL A 392 -34.22 -41.18 67.62
C VAL A 392 -33.63 -41.13 69.03
N GLU A 393 -34.47 -41.35 70.04
CA GLU A 393 -34.03 -41.37 71.43
C GLU A 393 -33.01 -42.51 71.66
N GLY A 394 -31.85 -42.18 72.22
CA GLY A 394 -30.79 -43.15 72.50
C GLY A 394 -29.80 -43.39 71.36
N ALA A 395 -29.93 -42.68 70.23
CA ALA A 395 -28.99 -42.71 69.13
C ALA A 395 -28.76 -41.32 68.54
N ALA A 396 -27.51 -41.03 68.15
CA ALA A 396 -27.14 -39.80 67.46
C ALA A 396 -26.68 -40.12 66.03
N THR A 397 -27.12 -39.31 65.07
CA THR A 397 -26.62 -39.35 63.70
C THR A 397 -25.59 -38.26 63.45
N ASP A 398 -24.66 -38.51 62.53
CA ASP A 398 -23.75 -37.49 61.98
C ASP A 398 -23.82 -37.51 60.44
N PRO A 399 -24.41 -36.49 59.78
CA PRO A 399 -24.87 -35.23 60.38
C PRO A 399 -26.13 -35.44 61.26
N VAL A 400 -26.43 -34.46 62.12
CA VAL A 400 -27.51 -34.54 63.13
C VAL A 400 -28.87 -34.77 62.49
N ALA A 401 -29.87 -35.24 63.22
CA ALA A 401 -31.23 -35.35 62.71
C ALA A 401 -31.72 -34.02 62.09
N GLY A 402 -32.34 -34.07 60.92
CA GLY A 402 -32.73 -32.91 60.14
C GLY A 402 -32.84 -33.19 58.64
N ASP A 403 -33.14 -32.14 57.88
CA ASP A 403 -33.31 -32.18 56.42
C ASP A 403 -32.04 -31.71 55.71
N TYR A 404 -31.64 -32.42 54.67
CA TYR A 404 -30.41 -32.17 53.92
C TYR A 404 -30.68 -32.10 52.42
N ASP A 405 -30.30 -30.98 51.80
CA ASP A 405 -30.32 -30.83 50.35
C ASP A 405 -29.17 -31.64 49.73
N VAL A 406 -29.53 -32.56 48.82
CA VAL A 406 -28.60 -33.44 48.14
C VAL A 406 -28.83 -33.31 46.64
N GLU A 407 -27.76 -33.01 45.91
CA GLU A 407 -27.81 -32.88 44.46
C GLU A 407 -28.35 -34.17 43.80
N SER A 408 -29.20 -34.01 42.78
CA SER A 408 -29.77 -35.11 42.02
C SER A 408 -28.68 -36.09 41.56
N TRP A 409 -28.93 -37.38 41.76
CA TRP A 409 -28.03 -38.51 41.54
C TRP A 409 -26.83 -38.65 42.50
N SER A 410 -26.62 -37.71 43.43
CA SER A 410 -25.57 -37.83 44.45
C SER A 410 -25.92 -38.85 45.55
N THR A 411 -24.94 -39.10 46.43
CA THR A 411 -25.08 -40.03 47.57
C THR A 411 -25.05 -39.26 48.87
N PHE A 412 -26.07 -39.43 49.70
CA PHE A 412 -26.07 -38.91 51.06
C PHE A 412 -25.40 -39.91 52.00
N ARG A 413 -24.56 -39.40 52.91
CA ARG A 413 -23.77 -40.20 53.85
C ARG A 413 -24.04 -39.73 55.26
N PHE A 414 -24.29 -40.68 56.15
CA PHE A 414 -24.35 -40.41 57.59
C PHE A 414 -23.79 -41.56 58.42
N TYR A 415 -23.50 -41.29 59.69
CA TYR A 415 -23.09 -42.28 60.69
C TYR A 415 -24.14 -42.37 61.78
N LEU A 416 -24.25 -43.54 62.41
CA LEU A 416 -25.14 -43.78 63.55
C LEU A 416 -24.32 -44.21 64.76
N THR A 417 -24.44 -43.48 65.86
CA THR A 417 -23.78 -43.78 67.14
C THR A 417 -24.85 -44.01 68.20
N LEU A 418 -24.74 -45.11 68.95
CA LEU A 418 -25.66 -45.40 70.05
C LEU A 418 -25.15 -44.81 71.36
N ASP A 419 -26.06 -44.23 72.14
CA ASP A 419 -25.75 -43.80 73.50
C ASP A 419 -25.39 -45.01 74.37
N THR A 420 -24.56 -44.80 75.39
CA THR A 420 -24.12 -45.87 76.30
C THR A 420 -25.29 -46.61 76.96
N ALA A 421 -26.42 -45.94 77.18
CA ALA A 421 -27.63 -46.55 77.75
C ALA A 421 -28.42 -47.43 76.76
N TYR A 422 -28.06 -47.43 75.47
CA TYR A 422 -28.74 -48.14 74.38
C TYR A 422 -27.77 -49.02 73.57
N SER A 423 -26.50 -49.11 73.99
CA SER A 423 -25.40 -49.76 73.27
C SER A 423 -25.58 -51.25 72.95
N GLN A 424 -26.59 -51.92 73.52
CA GLN A 424 -26.92 -53.32 73.21
C GLN A 424 -27.95 -53.44 72.07
N SER A 425 -28.47 -52.31 71.56
CA SER A 425 -29.40 -52.27 70.43
C SER A 425 -28.79 -52.86 69.16
N GLN A 426 -29.65 -53.36 68.27
CA GLN A 426 -29.31 -53.79 66.91
C GLN A 426 -30.10 -52.90 65.95
N PRO A 427 -29.58 -51.71 65.57
CA PRO A 427 -30.32 -50.76 64.77
C PRO A 427 -30.65 -51.31 63.39
N ILE A 428 -31.90 -51.09 62.96
CA ILE A 428 -32.35 -51.38 61.60
C ILE A 428 -32.62 -50.04 60.92
N VAL A 429 -31.82 -49.74 59.90
CA VAL A 429 -31.93 -48.48 59.15
C VAL A 429 -32.59 -48.75 57.82
N THR A 430 -33.72 -48.10 57.56
CA THR A 430 -34.47 -48.21 56.29
C THR A 430 -34.76 -46.86 55.67
N THR A 431 -35.21 -46.84 54.42
CA THR A 431 -35.71 -45.63 53.73
C THR A 431 -37.17 -45.80 53.31
N ASP A 432 -37.88 -44.71 53.06
CA ASP A 432 -39.24 -44.69 52.46
C ASP A 432 -39.29 -45.33 51.06
N ARG A 433 -38.14 -45.45 50.39
CA ARG A 433 -37.95 -46.22 49.15
C ARG A 433 -37.97 -47.74 49.37
N GLY A 434 -38.03 -48.22 50.62
CA GLY A 434 -38.01 -49.62 50.99
C GLY A 434 -36.61 -50.25 51.03
N GLU A 435 -35.55 -49.43 51.03
CA GLU A 435 -34.17 -49.92 51.12
C GLU A 435 -33.84 -50.23 52.59
N THR A 436 -33.04 -51.28 52.83
CA THR A 436 -32.42 -51.51 54.14
C THR A 436 -30.94 -51.20 54.04
N LEU A 437 -30.46 -50.22 54.80
CA LEU A 437 -29.09 -49.73 54.75
C LEU A 437 -28.23 -50.47 55.76
N VAL A 438 -27.09 -50.98 55.29
CA VAL A 438 -26.07 -51.64 56.13
C VAL A 438 -24.86 -50.71 56.24
N PRO A 439 -24.30 -50.48 57.44
CA PRO A 439 -23.13 -49.63 57.59
C PRO A 439 -21.96 -50.22 56.82
N ARG A 440 -21.29 -49.38 56.03
CA ARG A 440 -20.15 -49.78 55.21
C ARG A 440 -19.01 -50.25 56.09
N THR A 441 -18.45 -51.43 55.80
CA THR A 441 -17.46 -52.11 56.66
C THR A 441 -16.17 -51.34 56.89
N SER A 442 -15.82 -50.41 55.99
CA SER A 442 -14.57 -49.63 56.08
C SER A 442 -14.58 -48.56 57.18
N ASP A 443 -15.73 -47.91 57.39
CA ASP A 443 -15.83 -46.69 58.19
C ASP A 443 -17.16 -46.57 58.96
N GLY A 444 -18.07 -47.52 58.81
CA GLY A 444 -19.37 -47.52 59.49
C GLY A 444 -20.42 -46.62 58.87
N ALA A 445 -20.15 -46.03 57.69
CA ALA A 445 -21.06 -45.08 57.05
C ALA A 445 -22.29 -45.75 56.44
N TYR A 446 -23.46 -45.18 56.68
CA TYR A 446 -24.69 -45.49 55.94
C TYR A 446 -24.77 -44.60 54.70
N LEU A 447 -25.13 -45.19 53.55
CA LEU A 447 -25.13 -44.51 52.25
C LEU A 447 -26.49 -44.62 51.59
N VAL A 448 -27.17 -43.49 51.41
CA VAL A 448 -28.34 -43.39 50.53
C VAL A 448 -27.84 -43.00 49.15
N LYS A 449 -27.76 -43.98 48.24
CA LYS A 449 -27.23 -43.77 46.89
C LYS A 449 -28.32 -43.30 45.95
N TYR A 450 -27.92 -42.57 44.91
CA TYR A 450 -28.81 -42.15 43.82
C TYR A 450 -30.04 -41.37 44.33
N VAL A 451 -29.80 -40.28 45.06
CA VAL A 451 -30.87 -39.40 45.52
C VAL A 451 -31.48 -38.70 44.31
N ARG A 452 -32.65 -39.14 43.87
CA ARG A 452 -33.35 -38.65 42.67
C ARG A 452 -34.80 -38.21 42.94
N THR A 453 -35.17 -38.23 44.21
CA THR A 453 -36.42 -37.78 44.84
C THR A 453 -36.07 -37.50 46.30
N ASP A 454 -36.97 -36.85 47.02
CA ASP A 454 -36.86 -36.78 48.48
C ASP A 454 -36.81 -38.20 49.08
N VAL A 455 -36.11 -38.36 50.20
CA VAL A 455 -35.90 -39.63 50.90
C VAL A 455 -36.02 -39.43 52.39
N GLU A 456 -36.91 -40.17 53.03
CA GLU A 456 -36.97 -40.25 54.49
C GLU A 456 -36.23 -41.50 54.97
N ILE A 457 -35.39 -41.33 55.99
CA ILE A 457 -34.69 -42.43 56.66
C ILE A 457 -35.45 -42.79 57.94
N TYR A 458 -35.58 -44.07 58.23
CA TYR A 458 -36.11 -44.59 59.50
C TYR A 458 -35.03 -45.39 60.22
N ILE A 459 -34.92 -45.20 61.53
CA ILE A 459 -33.96 -45.91 62.39
C ILE A 459 -34.75 -46.58 63.51
N ASP A 460 -34.93 -47.88 63.38
CA ASP A 460 -35.68 -48.72 64.31
C ASP A 460 -34.75 -49.63 65.12
N GLY A 461 -35.31 -50.33 66.11
CA GLY A 461 -34.55 -51.30 66.91
C GLY A 461 -33.61 -50.69 67.94
N ILE A 462 -33.79 -49.41 68.28
CA ILE A 462 -33.11 -48.73 69.38
C ILE A 462 -33.89 -48.97 70.67
N GLU A 463 -33.36 -49.83 71.54
CA GLU A 463 -33.96 -50.19 72.82
C GLU A 463 -33.01 -49.87 73.98
N LYS A 464 -33.56 -49.34 75.07
CA LYS A 464 -32.77 -49.04 76.26
C LYS A 464 -32.25 -50.33 76.86
N ASN A 465 -30.94 -50.38 77.16
CA ASN A 465 -30.28 -51.54 77.75
C ASN A 465 -31.07 -52.02 78.96
N ASN A 466 -31.39 -53.32 79.00
CA ASN A 466 -32.01 -53.92 80.17
C ASN A 466 -31.07 -53.75 81.37
N PRO A 467 -31.57 -53.35 82.56
CA PRO A 467 -30.72 -53.16 83.73
C PRO A 467 -30.15 -54.51 84.15
N VAL A 468 -28.91 -54.78 83.72
CA VAL A 468 -28.11 -55.88 84.22
C VAL A 468 -27.65 -55.49 85.62
N ALA A 469 -28.29 -56.06 86.63
CA ALA A 469 -27.75 -56.07 87.98
C ALA A 469 -26.45 -56.88 87.94
N ASN A 470 -25.30 -56.20 87.98
CA ASN A 470 -24.00 -56.77 88.31
C ASN A 470 -23.10 -55.71 88.95
N GLU A 471 -22.35 -56.19 89.94
CA GLU A 471 -21.61 -55.48 90.99
C GLU A 471 -20.47 -54.55 90.53
N PRO A 472 -20.09 -53.57 91.37
CA PRO A 472 -18.90 -52.77 91.14
C PRO A 472 -17.64 -53.53 91.61
N ILE A 473 -16.66 -53.72 90.73
CA ILE A 473 -15.28 -54.01 91.16
C ILE A 473 -14.60 -52.67 91.42
N ARG A 474 -14.33 -52.39 92.70
CA ARG A 474 -13.53 -51.25 93.18
C ARG A 474 -12.19 -51.79 93.73
N ALA A 475 -11.18 -50.93 93.63
CA ALA A 475 -9.75 -51.10 93.85
C ALA A 475 -9.27 -52.09 94.94
N ALA A 476 -8.13 -52.72 94.65
CA ALA A 476 -7.35 -53.56 95.55
C ALA A 476 -6.72 -52.75 96.69
N ASP A 477 -7.09 -53.13 97.93
CA ASP A 477 -6.27 -52.99 99.14
C ASP A 477 -6.39 -54.34 99.89
N ASP A 478 -5.27 -54.94 100.27
CA ASP A 478 -5.07 -56.32 100.76
C ASP A 478 -5.68 -56.64 102.15
N LEU A 479 -6.84 -56.10 102.50
CA LEU A 479 -7.53 -56.39 103.76
C LEU A 479 -8.72 -57.35 103.57
N PRO A 480 -8.92 -58.32 104.48
CA PRO A 480 -10.09 -59.20 104.47
C PRO A 480 -11.41 -58.43 104.46
N GLN A 481 -12.30 -58.76 103.52
CA GLN A 481 -13.64 -58.21 103.45
C GLN A 481 -14.61 -59.08 104.25
N ILE A 482 -15.44 -58.46 105.09
CA ILE A 482 -16.38 -59.15 105.98
C ILE A 482 -17.74 -58.46 105.89
N TRP A 483 -18.78 -59.20 105.52
CA TRP A 483 -20.17 -58.72 105.45
C TRP A 483 -21.17 -59.85 105.71
N THR A 484 -22.47 -59.56 105.68
CA THR A 484 -23.53 -60.54 105.93
C THR A 484 -24.60 -60.50 104.86
N GLU A 485 -25.11 -61.67 104.47
CA GLU A 485 -26.19 -61.85 103.51
C GLU A 485 -27.20 -62.88 104.04
N ARG A 486 -28.48 -62.53 104.19
CA ARG A 486 -29.61 -63.47 104.44
C ARG A 486 -29.27 -64.61 105.44
N SER A 487 -28.97 -64.27 106.68
CA SER A 487 -28.54 -65.21 107.74
C SER A 487 -27.18 -65.92 107.54
N LEU A 488 -26.34 -65.43 106.62
CA LEU A 488 -24.96 -65.91 106.40
C LEU A 488 -23.95 -64.79 106.69
N LEU A 489 -22.83 -65.19 107.30
CA LEU A 489 -21.59 -64.43 107.34
C LEU A 489 -20.75 -64.76 106.12
N CYS A 490 -20.34 -63.72 105.40
CA CYS A 490 -19.45 -63.77 104.24
C CYS A 490 -18.10 -63.14 104.60
N VAL A 491 -17.02 -63.89 104.37
CA VAL A 491 -15.64 -63.46 104.60
C VAL A 491 -14.82 -63.76 103.36
N GLN A 492 -14.29 -62.72 102.72
CA GLN A 492 -13.40 -62.84 101.57
C GLN A 492 -11.98 -62.46 101.95
N THR A 493 -11.06 -63.41 101.78
CA THR A 493 -9.64 -63.27 102.16
C THR A 493 -8.76 -63.61 100.96
N ALA A 494 -7.65 -62.89 100.75
CA ALA A 494 -6.69 -63.22 99.69
C ALA A 494 -5.80 -64.43 100.06
N THR A 495 -5.60 -64.69 101.36
CA THR A 495 -4.84 -65.82 101.92
C THR A 495 -5.69 -66.59 102.93
N ALA A 496 -5.24 -67.79 103.32
CA ALA A 496 -5.93 -68.59 104.34
C ALA A 496 -5.68 -68.01 105.76
N GLU A 497 -6.72 -67.48 106.39
CA GLU A 497 -6.68 -66.79 107.68
C GLU A 497 -7.60 -67.46 108.71
N ASP A 498 -7.26 -67.38 109.99
CA ASP A 498 -8.17 -67.87 111.04
C ASP A 498 -9.28 -66.84 111.30
N VAL A 499 -10.53 -67.31 111.21
CA VAL A 499 -11.75 -66.52 111.40
C VAL A 499 -12.40 -66.92 112.72
N ARG A 500 -12.62 -65.93 113.58
CA ARG A 500 -13.29 -66.07 114.88
C ARG A 500 -14.51 -65.17 114.96
N VAL A 501 -15.67 -65.73 115.30
CA VAL A 501 -16.94 -65.01 115.41
C VAL A 501 -17.45 -65.11 116.84
N VAL A 502 -17.69 -63.96 117.47
CA VAL A 502 -18.22 -63.88 118.84
C VAL A 502 -19.56 -63.13 118.85
N THR A 503 -20.46 -63.52 119.75
CA THR A 503 -21.72 -62.80 119.99
C THR A 503 -21.46 -61.45 120.65
N ALA A 504 -22.44 -60.53 120.62
CA ALA A 504 -22.34 -59.26 121.33
C ALA A 504 -22.13 -59.39 122.85
N SER A 505 -22.47 -60.53 123.46
CA SER A 505 -22.21 -60.86 124.87
C SER A 505 -20.81 -61.44 125.13
N GLY A 506 -19.99 -61.63 124.10
CA GLY A 506 -18.59 -62.09 124.21
C GLY A 506 -18.39 -63.61 124.10
N SER A 507 -19.45 -64.40 123.96
CA SER A 507 -19.36 -65.85 123.77
C SER A 507 -18.93 -66.22 122.34
N LEU A 508 -18.10 -67.26 122.18
CA LEU A 508 -17.69 -67.73 120.85
C LEU A 508 -18.87 -68.39 120.13
N ALA A 509 -19.24 -67.85 118.97
CA ALA A 509 -20.32 -68.36 118.14
C ALA A 509 -19.84 -69.36 117.08
N LEU A 510 -18.72 -69.05 116.41
CA LEU A 510 -18.16 -69.89 115.36
C LEU A 510 -16.67 -69.58 115.17
N THR A 511 -15.86 -70.59 114.84
CA THR A 511 -14.48 -70.40 114.40
C THR A 511 -14.18 -71.33 113.23
N PHE A 512 -13.44 -70.85 112.25
CA PHE A 512 -12.98 -71.66 111.12
C PHE A 512 -11.76 -71.03 110.46
N ARG A 513 -10.97 -71.83 109.75
CA ARG A 513 -9.90 -71.31 108.90
C ARG A 513 -10.45 -71.02 107.51
N SER A 514 -10.25 -69.82 107.00
CA SER A 514 -10.67 -69.43 105.65
C SER A 514 -9.74 -70.04 104.60
N VAL A 515 -10.27 -70.25 103.40
CA VAL A 515 -9.46 -70.44 102.19
C VAL A 515 -9.42 -69.13 101.40
N PRO A 516 -8.36 -68.90 100.59
CA PRO A 516 -8.33 -67.77 99.66
C PRO A 516 -9.62 -67.71 98.81
N GLY A 517 -10.20 -66.52 98.70
CA GLY A 517 -11.52 -66.30 98.11
C GLY A 517 -12.63 -66.16 99.15
N LEU A 518 -13.88 -66.33 98.70
CA LEU A 518 -15.07 -66.09 99.51
C LEU A 518 -15.47 -67.33 100.32
N ASN A 519 -15.60 -67.14 101.63
CA ASN A 519 -16.04 -68.13 102.59
C ASN A 519 -17.41 -67.71 103.15
N ARG A 520 -18.37 -68.63 103.16
CA ARG A 520 -19.73 -68.39 103.68
C ARG A 520 -20.04 -69.32 104.84
N ARG A 521 -20.61 -68.79 105.91
CA ARG A 521 -21.04 -69.55 107.10
C ARG A 521 -22.39 -69.09 107.60
N GLN A 522 -23.28 -70.02 107.92
CA GLN A 522 -24.60 -69.68 108.44
C GLN A 522 -24.49 -69.26 109.91
N LEU A 523 -25.17 -68.17 110.27
CA LEU A 523 -25.29 -67.69 111.63
C LEU A 523 -26.74 -67.29 111.91
N PRO A 524 -27.25 -67.54 113.12
CA PRO A 524 -28.55 -67.03 113.52
C PRO A 524 -28.64 -65.50 113.43
N THR A 525 -29.85 -64.97 113.33
CA THR A 525 -30.10 -63.52 113.37
C THR A 525 -29.59 -62.93 114.69
N GLY A 526 -28.71 -61.94 114.60
CA GLY A 526 -28.04 -61.36 115.76
C GLY A 526 -26.87 -60.44 115.41
N ILE A 527 -26.34 -59.76 116.42
CA ILE A 527 -25.15 -58.91 116.29
C ILE A 527 -23.92 -59.72 116.69
N TYR A 528 -22.92 -59.73 115.81
CA TYR A 528 -21.68 -60.47 116.01
C TYR A 528 -20.46 -59.57 115.77
N ILE A 529 -19.36 -59.90 116.44
CA ILE A 529 -18.03 -59.37 116.14
C ILE A 529 -17.24 -60.48 115.46
N VAL A 530 -16.75 -60.21 114.25
CA VAL A 530 -16.00 -61.15 113.42
C VAL A 530 -14.57 -60.65 113.31
N GLN A 531 -13.65 -61.51 113.69
CA GLN A 531 -12.21 -61.28 113.59
C GLN A 531 -11.61 -62.20 112.53
N VAL A 532 -10.83 -61.65 111.61
CA VAL A 532 -10.09 -62.35 110.56
C VAL A 532 -8.67 -61.79 110.55
N GLY A 533 -7.71 -62.58 111.01
CA GLY A 533 -6.36 -62.09 111.29
C GLY A 533 -6.37 -60.89 112.25
N LYS A 534 -5.86 -59.73 111.79
CA LYS A 534 -5.87 -58.47 112.54
C LYS A 534 -7.15 -57.63 112.35
N THR A 535 -7.99 -57.98 111.37
CA THR A 535 -9.19 -57.20 111.03
C THR A 535 -10.36 -57.65 111.90
N VAL A 536 -10.97 -56.72 112.63
CA VAL A 536 -12.16 -56.97 113.43
C VAL A 536 -13.29 -56.10 112.92
N ARG A 537 -14.46 -56.69 112.64
CA ARG A 537 -15.66 -55.96 112.23
C ARG A 537 -16.89 -56.43 112.98
N LYS A 538 -17.75 -55.47 113.34
CA LYS A 538 -19.11 -55.73 113.80
C LYS A 538 -20.00 -55.98 112.59
N VAL A 539 -20.76 -57.06 112.63
CA VAL A 539 -21.77 -57.40 111.63
C VAL A 539 -23.11 -57.65 112.29
N ILE A 540 -24.18 -57.39 111.55
CA ILE A 540 -25.55 -57.64 111.99
C ILE A 540 -26.15 -58.64 111.01
N VAL A 541 -26.24 -59.88 111.44
CA VAL A 541 -26.90 -60.94 110.68
C VAL A 541 -28.40 -60.74 110.90
N ARG A 542 -29.13 -60.41 109.82
CA ARG A 542 -30.58 -60.27 109.84
C ARG A 542 -31.25 -61.55 109.35
#